data_AF-A0ABC8L4C7-F1
#
_entry.id   AF-A0ABC8L4C7-F1
#
_cell.length_a   1.000
_cell.length_b   1.000
_cell.length_c   1.000
_cell.angle_alpha   90.00
_cell.angle_beta   90.00
_cell.angle_gamma   90.00
#
_symmetry.space_group_name_H-M   'P 1'
#
loop_
_entity.id
_entity.type
_entity.pdbx_description
1 polymer ?
#
loop_
_entity_poly.entity_id
_entity_poly.type
_entity_poly.pdbx_seq_one_letter_code
_entity_poly.pdbx_strand_id
1 'polypeptide(L)'
;MGFTTNHLLSSQFNFTTERFVRLPLPIPSFNLPDRVVLSVVRDEKLSVLHIDGFEWSDVISIWVTDKVDEELSWRSDFVLRVDFDKFDLRNLATSVSSFLLDEENKMAVCCDGTRIYIVGEDIYKLVYKEITVPSPPRPLVITYVPSLVKI
;
A
#
# COMPACT_ATOMS: atom_id res chain seq x y z
N MET A 1 1.46 6.88 30.90
CA MET A 1 2.19 6.10 29.88
C MET A 1 2.11 6.88 28.59
N GLY A 2 3.22 7.50 28.17
CA GLY A 2 3.24 8.30 26.94
C GLY A 2 3.36 7.37 25.74
N PHE A 3 2.36 7.39 24.86
CA PHE A 3 2.47 6.72 23.57
C PHE A 3 3.42 7.53 22.71
N THR A 4 4.58 6.96 22.41
CA THR A 4 5.50 7.50 21.41
C THR A 4 4.84 7.38 20.05
N THR A 5 4.42 8.50 19.49
CA THR A 5 3.94 8.61 18.11
C THR A 5 5.09 8.23 17.18
N ASN A 6 5.09 6.98 16.69
CA ASN A 6 6.08 6.54 15.70
C ASN A 6 5.66 7.10 14.34
N HIS A 7 6.22 8.24 13.96
CA HIS A 7 6.06 8.78 12.62
C HIS A 7 6.81 7.86 11.64
N LEU A 8 6.09 7.08 10.85
CA LEU A 8 6.67 6.44 9.67
C LEU A 8 7.26 7.54 8.78
N LEU A 9 8.58 7.47 8.54
CA LEU A 9 9.28 8.38 7.65
C LEU A 9 9.13 7.89 6.22
N SER A 10 7.98 8.13 5.57
CA SER A 10 7.96 8.09 4.10
C SER A 10 8.89 9.18 3.60
N SER A 11 9.97 8.79 2.93
CA SER A 11 11.00 9.73 2.48
C SER A 11 11.22 9.58 0.99
N GLN A 12 11.25 10.70 0.27
CA GLN A 12 11.63 10.77 -1.14
C GLN A 12 13.12 11.09 -1.22
N PHE A 13 13.87 10.40 -2.07
CA PHE A 13 15.24 10.77 -2.35
C PHE A 13 15.28 11.90 -3.39
N ASN A 14 15.81 13.05 -3.00
CA ASN A 14 16.04 14.18 -3.89
C ASN A 14 17.43 14.00 -4.52
N PHE A 15 17.47 13.68 -5.82
CA PHE A 15 18.71 13.44 -6.56
C PHE A 15 19.56 14.72 -6.74
N THR A 16 18.96 15.90 -6.77
CA THR A 16 19.68 17.18 -6.92
C THR A 16 20.46 17.55 -5.67
N THR A 17 19.92 17.24 -4.50
CA THR A 17 20.53 17.57 -3.20
C THR A 17 21.09 16.36 -2.48
N GLU A 18 20.98 15.18 -3.08
CA GLU A 18 21.39 13.86 -2.56
C GLU A 18 20.87 13.59 -1.14
N ARG A 19 19.62 13.98 -0.85
CA ARG A 19 19.03 13.93 0.50
C ARG A 19 17.66 13.31 0.51
N PHE A 20 17.33 12.65 1.61
CA PHE A 20 15.98 12.20 1.91
C PHE A 20 15.13 13.37 2.41
N VAL A 21 14.04 13.64 1.71
CA VAL A 21 13.02 14.63 2.08
C VAL A 21 11.81 13.88 2.64
N ARG A 22 11.23 14.38 3.74
CA ARG A 22 10.03 13.77 4.32
C ARG A 22 8.81 14.03 3.42
N LEU A 23 8.02 12.99 3.21
CA LEU A 23 6.70 13.09 2.61
C LEU A 23 5.65 13.13 3.72
N PRO A 24 4.69 14.07 3.67
CA PRO A 24 3.52 13.98 4.54
C PRO A 24 2.76 12.71 4.17
N LEU A 25 2.21 11.97 5.14
CA LEU A 25 1.29 10.84 4.91
C LEU A 25 -0.15 11.30 5.19
N PRO A 26 -1.17 10.70 4.56
CA PRO A 26 -2.57 11.07 4.79
C PRO A 26 -3.10 10.54 6.13
N ILE A 27 -2.28 9.81 6.89
CA ILE A 27 -2.69 9.07 8.08
C ILE A 27 -2.52 10.00 9.30
N PRO A 28 -3.60 10.41 9.98
CA PRO A 28 -3.55 11.43 11.04
C PRO A 28 -2.74 11.00 12.27
N SER A 29 -2.71 9.70 12.55
CA SER A 29 -1.99 9.11 13.69
C SER A 29 -1.70 7.65 13.40
N PHE A 30 -0.43 7.27 13.46
CA PHE A 30 0.00 5.89 13.33
C PHE A 30 0.07 5.26 14.73
N ASN A 31 -0.75 4.24 14.98
CA ASN A 31 -0.71 3.48 16.22
C ASN A 31 -0.08 2.12 15.91
N LEU A 32 1.01 1.75 16.57
CA LEU A 32 1.48 0.36 16.47
C LEU A 32 0.37 -0.55 17.01
N PRO A 33 -0.08 -1.57 16.24
CA PRO A 33 0.66 -2.33 15.22
C PRO A 33 0.39 -2.00 13.73
N ASP A 34 -0.08 -0.80 13.39
CA ASP A 34 -0.45 -0.42 12.02
C ASP A 34 0.64 -0.76 10.98
N ARG A 35 0.22 -1.09 9.76
CA ARG A 35 1.11 -1.29 8.61
C ARG A 35 0.78 -0.34 7.49
N VAL A 36 1.82 0.16 6.83
CA VAL A 36 1.71 1.04 5.67
C VAL A 36 2.56 0.49 4.55
N VAL A 37 1.97 0.38 3.36
CA VAL A 37 2.64 -0.04 2.13
C VAL A 37 2.50 1.08 1.11
N LEU A 38 3.59 1.40 0.41
CA LEU A 38 3.64 2.42 -0.63
C LEU A 38 3.69 1.75 -2.01
N SER A 39 3.01 2.33 -2.99
CA SER A 39 3.04 1.89 -4.38
C SER A 39 2.86 3.07 -5.34
N VAL A 40 3.41 2.96 -6.55
CA VAL A 40 3.29 3.98 -7.60
C VAL A 40 2.09 3.66 -8.49
N VAL A 41 1.22 4.63 -8.72
CA VAL A 41 0.09 4.49 -9.64
C VAL A 41 0.39 5.19 -10.97
N ARG A 42 -0.55 5.11 -11.92
CA ARG A 42 -0.40 5.79 -13.22
C ARG A 42 -0.23 7.30 -13.03
N ASP A 43 0.35 7.95 -14.04
CA ASP A 43 0.61 9.40 -14.04
C ASP A 43 1.54 9.88 -12.92
N GLU A 44 2.51 9.05 -12.51
CA GLU A 44 3.54 9.37 -11.50
C GLU A 44 2.98 9.72 -10.10
N LYS A 45 1.70 9.40 -9.85
CA LYS A 45 1.09 9.55 -8.52
C LYS A 45 1.57 8.45 -7.57
N LEU A 46 1.49 8.72 -6.27
CA LEU A 46 1.74 7.74 -5.22
C LEU A 46 0.44 7.24 -4.62
N SER A 47 0.46 6.00 -4.16
CA SER A 47 -0.62 5.38 -3.39
C SER A 47 -0.09 4.81 -2.08
N VAL A 48 -0.90 4.93 -1.04
CA VAL A 48 -0.62 4.39 0.31
C VAL A 48 -1.74 3.44 0.67
N LEU A 49 -1.38 2.22 1.03
CA LEU A 49 -2.25 1.25 1.67
C LEU A 49 -1.95 1.25 3.16
N HIS A 50 -2.96 1.51 3.99
CA HIS A 50 -2.91 1.36 5.45
C HIS A 50 -3.70 0.12 5.85
N ILE A 51 -3.12 -0.64 6.76
CA ILE A 51 -3.78 -1.72 7.48
C ILE A 51 -3.77 -1.30 8.95
N ASP A 52 -4.95 -1.28 9.54
CA ASP A 52 -5.12 -1.10 10.96
C ASP A 52 -4.52 -2.31 11.69
N GLY A 53 -3.63 -2.04 12.65
CA GLY A 53 -2.87 -3.08 13.33
C GLY A 53 -3.59 -3.78 14.47
N PHE A 54 -4.79 -3.34 14.85
CA PHE A 54 -5.54 -4.04 15.90
C PHE A 54 -5.93 -5.45 15.43
N GLU A 55 -5.75 -6.45 16.30
CA GLU A 55 -5.89 -7.90 16.00
C GLU A 55 -7.26 -8.34 15.42
N TRP A 56 -8.22 -7.44 15.31
CA TRP A 56 -9.57 -7.67 14.79
C TRP A 56 -9.96 -6.74 13.64
N SER A 57 -9.02 -5.92 13.15
CA SER A 57 -9.28 -5.00 12.04
C SER A 57 -8.64 -5.58 10.79
N ASP A 58 -9.43 -6.27 10.00
CA ASP A 58 -9.03 -6.82 8.71
C ASP A 58 -9.39 -5.85 7.57
N VAL A 59 -9.26 -4.55 7.86
CA VAL A 59 -9.63 -3.46 6.96
C VAL A 59 -8.39 -2.86 6.32
N ILE A 60 -8.37 -2.81 5.00
CA ILE A 60 -7.41 -2.00 4.25
C ILE A 60 -8.07 -0.71 3.78
N SER A 61 -7.31 0.38 3.83
CA SER A 61 -7.70 1.66 3.26
C SER A 61 -6.58 2.15 2.35
N ILE A 62 -6.94 2.59 1.14
CA ILE A 62 -5.98 3.04 0.13
C ILE A 62 -6.25 4.49 -0.26
N TRP A 63 -5.23 5.33 -0.17
CA TRP A 63 -5.24 6.72 -0.63
C TRP A 63 -4.29 6.90 -1.80
N VAL A 64 -4.54 7.96 -2.58
CA VAL A 64 -3.72 8.36 -3.72
C VAL A 64 -3.39 9.85 -3.60
N THR A 65 -2.22 10.25 -4.09
CA THR A 65 -1.83 11.65 -4.19
C THR A 65 -2.49 12.33 -5.38
N ASP A 66 -2.71 13.64 -5.29
CA ASP A 66 -2.98 14.44 -6.48
C ASP A 66 -1.70 14.70 -7.28
N LYS A 67 -1.85 15.25 -8.51
CA LYS A 67 -0.74 15.36 -9.48
C LYS A 67 0.50 16.02 -8.90
N VAL A 68 1.64 15.42 -9.21
CA VAL A 68 2.98 15.79 -8.76
C VAL A 68 3.53 16.91 -9.62
N ASP A 69 3.01 18.14 -9.49
CA ASP A 69 3.67 19.28 -10.16
C ASP A 69 4.73 19.92 -9.27
N GLU A 70 4.48 20.17 -7.98
CA GLU A 70 5.51 20.75 -7.07
C GLU A 70 5.40 20.31 -5.60
N GLU A 71 4.22 19.91 -5.11
CA GLU A 71 4.02 19.49 -3.71
C GLU A 71 3.08 18.28 -3.63
N LEU A 72 3.56 17.18 -3.03
CA LEU A 72 2.78 15.95 -2.88
C LEU A 72 1.67 16.16 -1.84
N SER A 73 0.44 16.32 -2.33
CA SER A 73 -0.78 16.38 -1.51
C SER A 73 -1.58 15.09 -1.66
N TRP A 74 -2.18 14.63 -0.56
CA TRP A 74 -3.03 13.45 -0.56
C TRP A 74 -4.49 13.83 -0.76
N ARG A 75 -5.23 12.99 -1.49
CA ARG A 75 -6.68 13.09 -1.55
C ARG A 75 -7.29 12.87 -0.17
N SER A 76 -8.31 13.65 0.14
CA SER A 76 -9.05 13.55 1.40
C SER A 76 -9.80 12.23 1.51
N ASP A 77 -10.29 11.72 0.38
CA ASP A 77 -11.05 10.47 0.31
C ASP A 77 -10.15 9.28 -0.04
N PHE A 78 -10.46 8.13 0.55
CA PHE A 78 -9.85 6.86 0.14
C PHE A 78 -10.40 6.44 -1.22
N VAL A 79 -9.52 5.91 -2.07
CA VAL A 79 -9.91 5.37 -3.39
C VAL A 79 -10.55 4.00 -3.24
N LEU A 80 -10.06 3.21 -2.28
CA LEU A 80 -10.55 1.87 -2.00
C LEU A 80 -10.46 1.59 -0.50
N ARG A 81 -11.54 1.06 0.07
CA ARG A 81 -11.58 0.53 1.43
C ARG A 81 -12.23 -0.85 1.39
N VAL A 82 -11.51 -1.86 1.88
CA VAL A 82 -11.98 -3.25 1.86
C VAL A 82 -11.93 -3.80 3.26
N ASP A 83 -13.02 -4.43 3.66
CA ASP A 83 -13.15 -5.17 4.91
C ASP A 83 -13.07 -6.67 4.59
N PHE A 84 -11.96 -7.31 4.96
CA PHE A 84 -11.74 -8.72 4.66
C PHE A 84 -12.59 -9.68 5.51
N ASP A 85 -13.19 -9.21 6.60
CA ASP A 85 -14.14 -10.03 7.37
C ASP A 85 -15.37 -10.39 6.53
N LYS A 86 -15.74 -9.55 5.55
CA LYS A 86 -16.83 -9.84 4.60
C LYS A 86 -16.60 -11.10 3.76
N PHE A 87 -15.35 -11.54 3.64
CA PHE A 87 -14.96 -12.69 2.82
C PHE A 87 -14.54 -13.90 3.66
N ASP A 88 -14.72 -13.85 4.98
CA ASP A 88 -14.20 -14.84 5.93
C ASP A 88 -12.66 -14.99 5.87
N LEU A 89 -11.94 -13.90 5.51
CA LEU A 89 -10.49 -13.90 5.27
C LEU A 89 -9.70 -13.24 6.40
N ARG A 90 -9.93 -13.72 7.62
CA ARG A 90 -9.28 -13.16 8.81
C ARG A 90 -7.75 -13.24 8.74
N ASN A 91 -7.07 -12.19 9.18
CA ASN A 91 -5.62 -11.98 9.19
C ASN A 91 -4.95 -11.91 7.80
N LEU A 92 -5.72 -11.84 6.71
CA LEU A 92 -5.14 -11.75 5.37
C LEU A 92 -4.60 -10.34 5.09
N ALA A 93 -5.32 -9.31 5.56
CA ALA A 93 -4.96 -7.91 5.37
C ALA A 93 -3.60 -7.58 6.02
N THR A 94 -3.36 -8.10 7.22
CA THR A 94 -2.12 -7.86 7.98
C THR A 94 -0.88 -8.42 7.29
N SER A 95 -1.02 -9.35 6.35
CA SER A 95 0.10 -10.00 5.66
C SER A 95 0.50 -9.31 4.35
N VAL A 96 -0.21 -8.28 3.90
CA VAL A 96 0.12 -7.56 2.65
C VAL A 96 1.52 -6.94 2.73
N SER A 97 2.32 -7.20 1.70
CA SER A 97 3.71 -6.74 1.56
C SER A 97 3.91 -5.80 0.37
N SER A 98 3.13 -5.97 -0.69
CA SER A 98 3.13 -5.12 -1.88
C SER A 98 1.74 -5.09 -2.49
N PHE A 99 1.42 -4.01 -3.20
CA PHE A 99 0.14 -3.88 -3.90
C PHE A 99 0.24 -3.03 -5.16
N LEU A 100 -0.72 -3.18 -6.07
CA LEU A 100 -0.99 -2.30 -7.20
C LEU A 100 -2.42 -1.83 -7.11
N LEU A 101 -2.66 -0.54 -7.30
CA LEU A 101 -3.99 0.02 -7.36
C LEU A 101 -4.39 0.30 -8.82
N ASP A 102 -5.59 -0.13 -9.17
CA ASP A 102 -6.31 0.32 -10.35
C ASP A 102 -7.35 1.36 -9.89
N GLU A 103 -7.03 2.65 -10.10
CA GLU A 103 -7.91 3.77 -9.74
C GLU A 103 -9.25 3.73 -10.51
N GLU A 104 -9.23 3.28 -11.78
CA GLU A 104 -10.39 3.30 -12.66
C GLU A 104 -11.40 2.23 -12.26
N ASN A 105 -10.89 1.02 -11.99
CA ASN A 105 -11.73 -0.11 -11.59
C ASN A 105 -11.97 -0.19 -10.07
N LYS A 106 -11.33 0.69 -9.27
CA LYS A 106 -11.33 0.65 -7.80
C LYS A 106 -10.99 -0.75 -7.26
N MET A 107 -9.93 -1.34 -7.80
CA MET A 107 -9.44 -2.65 -7.39
C MET A 107 -7.97 -2.58 -7.05
N ALA A 108 -7.52 -3.44 -6.14
CA ALA A 108 -6.11 -3.60 -5.83
C ALA A 108 -5.66 -5.05 -6.04
N VAL A 109 -4.48 -5.22 -6.63
CA VAL A 109 -3.75 -6.49 -6.65
C VAL A 109 -2.81 -6.48 -5.46
N CYS A 110 -3.01 -7.36 -4.50
CA CYS A 110 -2.21 -7.46 -3.29
C CYS A 110 -1.35 -8.73 -3.29
N CYS A 111 -0.21 -8.66 -2.62
CA CYS A 111 0.68 -9.80 -2.43
C CYS A 111 1.18 -9.90 -0.98
N ASP A 112 1.09 -11.10 -0.40
CA ASP A 112 1.54 -11.41 0.97
C ASP A 112 2.85 -12.23 1.02
N GLY A 113 3.54 -12.34 -0.12
CA GLY A 113 4.77 -13.14 -0.25
C GLY A 113 4.52 -14.64 -0.43
N THR A 114 3.27 -15.10 -0.42
CA THR A 114 2.88 -16.47 -0.79
C THR A 114 1.68 -16.51 -1.74
N ARG A 115 0.88 -15.45 -1.76
CA ARG A 115 -0.36 -15.32 -2.53
C ARG A 115 -0.36 -14.01 -3.28
N ILE A 116 -0.96 -14.04 -4.47
CA ILE A 116 -1.38 -12.85 -5.19
C ILE A 116 -2.90 -12.93 -5.31
N TYR A 117 -3.58 -11.87 -4.92
CA TYR A 117 -5.03 -11.80 -4.95
C TYR A 117 -5.52 -10.40 -5.35
N ILE A 118 -6.72 -10.35 -5.90
CA ILE A 118 -7.41 -9.12 -6.28
C ILE A 118 -8.47 -8.84 -5.23
N VAL A 119 -8.53 -7.60 -4.78
CA VAL A 119 -9.56 -7.09 -3.88
C VAL A 119 -10.24 -5.86 -4.45
N GLY A 120 -11.54 -5.76 -4.19
CA GLY A 120 -12.37 -4.58 -4.41
C GLY A 120 -13.40 -4.47 -3.28
N GLU A 121 -14.31 -3.50 -3.36
CA GLU A 121 -15.31 -3.26 -2.29
C GLU A 121 -16.13 -4.52 -1.92
N ASP A 122 -16.50 -5.31 -2.93
CA ASP A 122 -17.32 -6.53 -2.79
C ASP A 122 -16.73 -7.75 -3.53
N ILE A 123 -15.45 -7.68 -3.91
CA ILE A 123 -14.78 -8.76 -4.65
C ILE A 123 -13.50 -9.16 -3.93
N TYR A 124 -13.34 -10.47 -3.75
CA TYR A 124 -12.07 -11.11 -3.47
C TYR A 124 -11.82 -12.22 -4.47
N LYS A 125 -10.63 -12.25 -5.07
CA LYS A 125 -10.22 -13.32 -5.98
C LYS A 125 -8.76 -13.68 -5.77
N LEU A 126 -8.51 -14.90 -5.31
CA LEU A 126 -7.18 -15.48 -5.28
C LEU A 126 -6.72 -15.80 -6.72
N VAL A 127 -5.60 -15.23 -7.14
CA VAL A 127 -5.04 -15.37 -8.50
C VAL A 127 -3.88 -16.36 -8.51
N TYR A 128 -3.03 -16.28 -7.49
CA TYR A 128 -1.88 -17.15 -7.32
C TYR A 128 -1.76 -17.54 -5.86
N LYS A 129 -1.40 -18.80 -5.61
CA LYS A 129 -1.03 -19.30 -4.30
C LYS A 129 0.08 -20.30 -4.49
N GLU A 130 1.18 -20.05 -3.81
CA GLU A 130 2.32 -20.94 -3.84
C GLU A 130 2.05 -22.22 -3.04
N ILE A 131 2.48 -23.35 -3.57
CA ILE A 131 2.25 -24.68 -2.98
C ILE A 131 3.61 -25.31 -2.65
N THR A 132 3.94 -25.32 -1.36
CA THR A 132 4.97 -26.16 -0.68
C THR A 132 6.24 -26.46 -1.48
N VAL A 133 7.17 -25.50 -1.49
CA VAL A 133 8.61 -25.75 -1.66
C VAL A 133 9.34 -25.30 -0.39
N PRO A 134 10.49 -25.90 -0.01
CA PRO A 134 11.17 -25.59 1.26
C PRO A 134 11.64 -24.13 1.40
N SER A 135 11.80 -23.43 0.26
CA SER A 135 12.15 -22.01 0.19
C SER A 135 11.48 -21.41 -1.06
N PRO A 136 10.19 -21.12 -1.00
CA PRO A 136 9.45 -20.64 -2.16
C PRO A 136 9.93 -19.23 -2.57
N PRO A 137 10.08 -18.93 -3.88
CA PRO A 137 10.30 -17.56 -4.33
C PRO A 137 9.14 -16.67 -3.91
N ARG A 138 9.40 -15.67 -3.06
CA ARG A 138 8.37 -14.73 -2.62
C ARG A 138 7.91 -13.86 -3.80
N PRO A 139 6.67 -14.00 -4.30
CA PRO A 139 6.16 -13.08 -5.30
C PRO A 139 6.24 -11.65 -4.75
N LEU A 140 6.76 -10.74 -5.56
CA LEU A 140 6.73 -9.31 -5.29
C LEU A 140 6.01 -8.66 -6.46
N VAL A 141 4.98 -7.88 -6.16
CA VAL A 141 4.30 -7.11 -7.18
C VAL A 141 4.95 -5.74 -7.23
N ILE A 142 5.59 -5.43 -8.35
CA ILE A 142 6.30 -4.17 -8.56
C ILE A 142 5.59 -3.35 -9.63
N THR A 143 5.52 -2.05 -9.39
CA THR A 143 5.09 -1.06 -10.37
C THR A 143 6.28 -0.75 -11.28
N TYR A 144 6.11 -0.95 -12.58
CA TYR A 144 7.09 -0.48 -13.56
C TYR A 144 6.48 0.70 -14.32
N VAL A 145 6.94 1.91 -13.97
CA VAL A 145 6.65 3.12 -14.74
C VAL A 145 7.90 3.40 -15.60
N PRO A 146 7.85 3.24 -16.93
CA PRO A 146 9.01 3.51 -17.76
C PRO A 146 9.33 5.01 -17.79
N SER A 147 10.56 5.32 -17.36
CA SER A 147 11.38 6.54 -17.56
C SER A 147 11.25 7.73 -16.57
N LEU A 148 12.36 7.99 -15.85
CA LEU A 148 12.75 9.30 -15.29
C LEU A 148 14.28 9.50 -15.30
N VAL A 149 14.99 8.78 -16.18
CA VAL A 149 16.39 9.08 -16.47
C VAL A 149 16.43 9.60 -17.90
N LYS A 150 16.53 10.92 -18.07
CA LYS A 150 17.23 11.45 -19.23
C LYS A 150 18.71 11.16 -18.98
N ILE A 151 19.26 10.21 -19.72
CA ILE A 151 20.71 10.00 -19.82
C ILE A 151 21.29 11.20 -20.59
#